data_AF-A0A9Q0MBZ4-F1
#
_entry.id   AF-A0A9Q0MBZ4-F1
#
_cell.length_a   1.000
_cell.length_b   1.000
_cell.length_c   1.000
_cell.angle_alpha   90.00
_cell.angle_beta   90.00
_cell.angle_gamma   90.00
#
_symmetry.space_group_name_H-M   'P 1'
#
loop_
_entity.id
_entity.type
_entity.pdbx_description
1 polymer ?
#
loop_
_entity_poly.entity_id
_entity_poly.type
_entity_poly.pdbx_seq_one_letter_code
_entity_poly.pdbx_strand_id
1 'polypeptide(L)'
;MIQRKGYSFGVDIWALGCVSYRLYYGNVPFDGQTNDEIYKAIVSKCPKYCRVSKCNESIENHEILVLKSMLHKNVDLRAKIDTLLQNEKYFLLEKNNPQLNHNKKRASIQELANLQTINLSNKRKRSQSQDVNNMIQCLQKISSKKKLSPNNVEAKNKLNSNKISYKMHNDTKLIPLFWITQWIEINLIGFGYLFDKSLYGFQFKRNSTHMMLIQHQNKDPIIAYEEHDKEVIYFMMNQCPEQLKNNLSVLKQSYQILLDKLKQTQVEFLKMRLHTMDDENENDLPWIIKKWFHHKYDLMMFHLETDLFQLTFIQDNRTFLFDCRQISMSVLINNSIYTSLNLKWLGRNLKTGLLKWNPDYEIAANEYSKAANAFRSAKMPDKFIEANLKAATAYESSRSFFSAAKCYEQVAMTAKDKEDWNTMITYFEKACLYFREHGVPDTAALTYNRGAGMLESVKPEKAAEWYGYASEVALLEDRYLTSAEYANKSVRMYLKMKQYDNAIEWAEKALENYTMASENRSAGREVCTMVIIHLARGDPIAAEKVFMNHKGSVEHDERYTLENLFAGLDSFDNVAISTALKAPFIQNLENEVTKIIRDLLIKYEPKKTSTDAKGNMIEEDFDDEAGAML
;
A
#
# COMPACT_ATOMS: atom_id res chain seq x y z
N MET A 1 -8.33 -15.44 -0.35
CA MET A 1 -9.27 -16.58 -0.29
C MET A 1 -8.79 -17.75 0.57
N ILE A 2 -7.62 -18.35 0.33
CA ILE A 2 -7.14 -19.54 1.07
C ILE A 2 -6.94 -19.29 2.58
N GLN A 3 -6.54 -18.07 2.98
CA GLN A 3 -6.38 -17.66 4.38
C GLN A 3 -7.53 -16.75 4.89
N ARG A 4 -8.67 -16.68 4.19
CA ARG A 4 -9.82 -15.82 4.51
C ARG A 4 -9.57 -14.29 4.63
N LYS A 5 -8.41 -13.77 4.21
CA LYS A 5 -8.03 -12.33 4.26
C LYS A 5 -8.63 -11.40 3.17
N GLY A 6 -9.79 -11.71 2.58
CA GLY A 6 -10.39 -10.89 1.50
C GLY A 6 -9.70 -10.99 0.13
N TYR A 7 -10.20 -10.23 -0.85
CA TYR A 7 -9.62 -10.06 -2.20
C TYR A 7 -8.83 -8.76 -2.27
N SER A 8 -7.67 -8.75 -2.91
CA SER A 8 -6.85 -7.55 -3.11
C SER A 8 -6.17 -7.61 -4.47
N PHE A 9 -5.73 -6.46 -4.99
CA PHE A 9 -5.01 -6.38 -6.25
C PHE A 9 -3.72 -7.25 -6.26
N GLY A 10 -3.13 -7.51 -5.09
CA GLY A 10 -2.02 -8.47 -4.99
C GLY A 10 -2.43 -9.90 -5.39
N VAL A 11 -3.69 -10.29 -5.25
CA VAL A 11 -4.22 -11.57 -5.75
C VAL A 11 -4.15 -11.61 -7.28
N ASP A 12 -4.43 -10.49 -7.96
CA ASP A 12 -4.31 -10.37 -9.42
C ASP A 12 -2.85 -10.53 -9.87
N ILE A 13 -1.90 -9.91 -9.16
CA ILE A 13 -0.47 -10.07 -9.47
C ILE A 13 0.02 -11.50 -9.21
N TRP A 14 -0.50 -12.18 -8.19
CA TRP A 14 -0.20 -13.59 -7.95
C TRP A 14 -0.75 -14.47 -9.06
N ALA A 15 -1.98 -14.22 -9.50
CA ALA A 15 -2.57 -14.92 -10.63
C ALA A 15 -1.76 -14.71 -11.90
N LEU A 16 -1.34 -13.46 -12.17
CA LEU A 16 -0.44 -13.12 -13.26
C LEU A 16 0.88 -13.89 -13.15
N GLY A 17 1.52 -13.91 -11.96
CA GLY A 17 2.74 -14.68 -11.72
C GLY A 17 2.57 -16.18 -11.96
N CYS A 18 1.43 -16.76 -11.59
CA CYS A 18 1.13 -18.17 -11.85
C CYS A 18 1.00 -18.45 -13.35
N VAL A 19 0.31 -17.57 -14.08
CA VAL A 19 0.16 -17.65 -15.54
C VAL A 19 1.52 -17.49 -16.20
N SER A 20 2.29 -16.46 -15.86
CA SER A 20 3.64 -16.24 -16.37
C SER A 20 4.55 -17.44 -16.10
N TYR A 21 4.54 -18.00 -14.89
CA TYR A 21 5.33 -19.19 -14.58
C TYR A 21 4.96 -20.39 -15.46
N ARG A 22 3.66 -20.62 -15.69
CA ARG A 22 3.19 -21.70 -16.57
C ARG A 22 3.60 -21.50 -18.01
N LEU A 23 3.59 -20.26 -18.50
CA LEU A 23 4.10 -19.91 -19.83
C LEU A 23 5.61 -20.19 -19.93
N TYR A 24 6.37 -19.84 -18.89
CA TYR A 24 7.82 -20.04 -18.83
C TYR A 24 8.24 -21.51 -18.82
N TYR A 25 7.69 -22.29 -17.89
CA TYR A 25 8.21 -23.61 -17.58
C TYR A 25 7.32 -24.73 -18.13
N GLY A 26 6.16 -24.41 -18.70
CA GLY A 26 5.18 -25.39 -19.16
C GLY A 26 4.50 -26.16 -18.03
N ASN A 27 4.90 -25.94 -16.77
CA ASN A 27 4.39 -26.56 -15.56
C ASN A 27 3.79 -25.51 -14.62
N VAL A 28 2.87 -25.89 -13.73
CA VAL A 28 2.30 -24.95 -12.74
C VAL A 28 3.28 -24.73 -11.58
N PRO A 29 3.31 -23.54 -10.95
CA PRO A 29 4.24 -23.26 -9.85
C PRO A 29 3.93 -24.03 -8.57
N PHE A 30 2.67 -24.44 -8.39
CA PHE A 30 2.18 -25.23 -7.27
C PHE A 30 1.28 -26.32 -7.84
N ASP A 31 1.59 -27.58 -7.52
CA ASP A 31 0.91 -28.75 -8.07
C ASP A 31 0.53 -29.74 -6.96
N GLY A 32 -0.50 -30.55 -7.21
CA GLY A 32 -1.05 -31.55 -6.30
C GLY A 32 -2.18 -32.34 -6.97
N GLN A 33 -2.39 -33.59 -6.55
CA GLN A 33 -3.45 -34.45 -7.10
C GLN A 33 -4.84 -34.09 -6.56
N THR A 34 -4.89 -33.42 -5.41
CA THR A 34 -6.11 -32.98 -4.75
C THR A 34 -6.07 -31.48 -4.42
N ASN A 35 -7.25 -30.85 -4.26
CA ASN A 35 -7.34 -29.43 -3.88
C ASN A 35 -6.58 -29.12 -2.57
N ASP A 36 -6.64 -30.02 -1.59
CA ASP A 36 -5.92 -29.86 -0.32
C ASP A 36 -4.40 -29.93 -0.48
N GLU A 37 -3.91 -30.79 -1.37
CA GLU A 37 -2.49 -30.83 -1.73
C GLU A 37 -2.04 -29.57 -2.44
N ILE A 38 -2.87 -29.01 -3.33
CA ILE A 38 -2.61 -27.74 -4.01
C ILE A 38 -2.60 -26.58 -3.00
N TYR A 39 -3.55 -26.54 -2.06
CA TYR A 39 -3.58 -25.52 -1.00
C TYR A 39 -2.37 -25.64 -0.08
N LYS A 40 -2.00 -26.86 0.33
CA LYS A 40 -0.76 -27.10 1.08
C LYS A 40 0.45 -26.67 0.26
N ALA A 41 0.50 -26.95 -1.05
CA ALA A 41 1.60 -26.53 -1.92
C ALA A 41 1.71 -25.00 -2.01
N ILE A 42 0.59 -24.29 -2.20
CA ILE A 42 0.55 -22.82 -2.23
C ILE A 42 1.07 -22.22 -0.91
N VAL A 43 0.71 -22.81 0.24
CA VAL A 43 1.11 -22.30 1.55
C VAL A 43 2.55 -22.67 1.91
N SER A 44 2.97 -23.92 1.66
CA SER A 44 4.22 -24.47 2.20
C SER A 44 5.36 -24.58 1.19
N LYS A 45 5.09 -24.89 -0.09
CA LYS A 45 6.14 -25.11 -1.10
C LYS A 45 6.61 -23.81 -1.74
N CYS A 46 7.87 -23.77 -2.17
CA CYS A 46 8.39 -22.70 -3.03
C CYS A 46 8.43 -23.21 -4.48
N PRO A 47 7.97 -22.43 -5.47
CA PRO A 47 8.07 -22.83 -6.88
C PRO A 47 9.53 -23.09 -7.26
N LYS A 48 9.76 -24.08 -8.11
CA LYS A 48 11.10 -24.36 -8.64
C LYS A 48 11.34 -23.45 -9.84
N TYR A 49 12.38 -22.63 -9.82
CA TYR A 49 12.71 -21.77 -10.94
C TYR A 49 13.91 -22.35 -11.67
N CYS A 50 13.72 -22.76 -12.92
CA CYS A 50 14.78 -23.30 -13.76
C CYS A 50 15.40 -22.17 -14.59
N ARG A 51 16.66 -22.35 -15.03
CA ARG A 51 17.30 -21.42 -15.98
C ARG A 51 16.96 -21.71 -17.43
N VAL A 52 16.04 -22.63 -17.69
CA VAL A 52 15.64 -23.05 -19.04
C VAL A 52 14.12 -23.07 -19.12
N SER A 53 13.58 -22.45 -20.16
CA SER A 53 12.14 -22.39 -20.45
C SER A 53 11.64 -23.67 -21.13
N LYS A 54 10.32 -23.81 -21.24
CA LYS A 54 9.66 -24.90 -21.98
C LYS A 54 10.13 -25.00 -23.43
N CYS A 55 10.57 -23.88 -24.02
CA CYS A 55 11.04 -23.80 -25.39
C CYS A 55 12.57 -24.01 -25.53
N ASN A 56 13.24 -24.51 -24.48
CA ASN A 56 14.70 -24.67 -24.40
C ASN A 56 15.48 -23.34 -24.49
N GLU A 57 14.88 -22.22 -24.08
CA GLU A 57 15.57 -20.92 -24.03
C GLU A 57 16.10 -20.63 -22.62
N SER A 58 17.28 -20.02 -22.52
CA SER A 58 17.89 -19.65 -21.23
C SER A 58 17.15 -18.48 -20.59
N ILE A 59 16.82 -18.59 -19.30
CA ILE A 59 16.14 -17.58 -18.49
C ILE A 59 17.17 -16.87 -17.59
N GLU A 60 17.25 -15.55 -17.69
CA GLU A 60 18.14 -14.68 -16.90
C GLU A 60 17.69 -14.63 -15.42
N ASN A 61 18.63 -14.42 -14.49
CA ASN A 61 18.33 -14.36 -13.05
C ASN A 61 17.33 -13.25 -12.70
N HIS A 62 17.35 -12.12 -13.41
CA HIS A 62 16.43 -11.00 -13.20
C HIS A 62 14.97 -11.39 -13.51
N GLU A 63 14.78 -12.28 -14.47
CA GLU A 63 13.46 -12.74 -14.94
C GLU A 63 12.84 -13.71 -13.93
N ILE A 64 13.70 -14.57 -13.38
CA ILE A 64 13.37 -15.42 -12.23
C ILE A 64 13.01 -14.57 -11.00
N LEU A 65 13.73 -13.46 -10.77
CA LEU A 65 13.43 -12.55 -9.65
C LEU A 65 12.08 -11.85 -9.81
N VAL A 66 11.68 -11.49 -11.04
CA VAL A 66 10.35 -10.92 -11.30
C VAL A 66 9.24 -11.97 -11.15
N LEU A 67 9.45 -13.19 -11.64
CA LEU A 67 8.51 -14.30 -11.37
C LEU A 67 8.40 -14.60 -9.86
N LYS A 68 9.51 -14.51 -9.11
CA LYS A 68 9.53 -14.65 -7.65
C LYS A 68 8.82 -13.51 -6.94
N SER A 69 8.95 -12.28 -7.42
CA SER A 69 8.27 -11.13 -6.81
C SER A 69 6.76 -11.14 -7.06
N MET A 70 6.30 -11.63 -8.22
CA MET A 70 4.88 -11.86 -8.48
C MET A 70 4.30 -13.04 -7.69
N LEU A 71 5.07 -14.12 -7.53
CA LEU A 71 4.72 -15.32 -6.75
C LEU A 71 5.15 -15.23 -5.28
N HIS A 72 5.33 -14.02 -4.75
CA HIS A 72 5.70 -13.83 -3.37
C HIS A 72 4.51 -14.12 -2.44
N LYS A 73 4.69 -15.04 -1.47
CA LYS A 73 3.59 -15.51 -0.60
C LYS A 73 3.01 -14.40 0.27
N ASN A 74 3.87 -13.53 0.79
CA ASN A 74 3.43 -12.31 1.45
C ASN A 74 2.90 -11.31 0.40
N VAL A 75 1.63 -10.94 0.53
CA VAL A 75 0.93 -10.00 -0.37
C VAL A 75 1.57 -8.62 -0.38
N ASP A 76 2.10 -8.16 0.76
CA ASP A 76 2.68 -6.81 0.89
C ASP A 76 4.10 -6.71 0.31
N LEU A 77 4.76 -7.86 0.14
CA LEU A 77 6.08 -7.99 -0.51
C LEU A 77 5.95 -8.40 -1.98
N ARG A 78 4.73 -8.62 -2.45
CA ARG A 78 4.45 -9.00 -3.83
C ARG A 78 4.64 -7.80 -4.74
N ALA A 79 5.14 -8.04 -5.94
CA ALA A 79 5.30 -6.98 -6.94
C ALA A 79 4.00 -6.20 -7.13
N LYS A 80 4.13 -4.88 -7.29
CA LYS A 80 3.01 -4.01 -7.66
C LYS A 80 3.03 -3.78 -9.16
N ILE A 81 1.85 -3.61 -9.76
CA ILE A 81 1.74 -3.40 -11.20
C ILE A 81 2.54 -2.17 -11.67
N ASP A 82 2.56 -1.09 -10.89
CA ASP A 82 3.27 0.14 -11.25
C ASP A 82 4.79 -0.06 -11.30
N THR A 83 5.34 -0.84 -10.37
CA THR A 83 6.77 -1.19 -10.34
C THR A 83 7.15 -2.10 -11.51
N LEU A 84 6.23 -2.98 -11.92
CA LEU A 84 6.41 -3.78 -13.13
C LEU A 84 6.41 -2.83 -14.33
N LEU A 85 5.35 -2.02 -14.49
CA LEU A 85 5.13 -1.08 -15.61
C LEU A 85 6.27 -0.06 -15.83
N GLN A 86 6.94 0.37 -14.76
CA GLN A 86 8.06 1.34 -14.82
C GLN A 86 9.36 0.75 -15.37
N ASN A 87 9.46 -0.57 -15.49
CA ASN A 87 10.67 -1.19 -16.01
C ASN A 87 10.62 -1.18 -17.55
N GLU A 88 11.28 -0.21 -18.18
CA GLU A 88 11.27 -0.05 -19.66
C GLU A 88 11.75 -1.29 -20.42
N LYS A 89 12.55 -2.16 -19.79
CA LYS A 89 12.93 -3.47 -20.35
C LYS A 89 11.71 -4.39 -20.53
N TYR A 90 10.65 -4.16 -19.75
CA TYR A 90 9.47 -5.01 -19.56
C TYR A 90 8.28 -4.52 -20.39
N PHE A 91 8.27 -3.24 -20.70
CA PHE A 91 7.21 -2.54 -21.42
C PHE A 91 7.90 -1.73 -22.51
N LEU A 92 7.88 -2.26 -23.73
CA LEU A 92 8.58 -1.64 -24.87
C LEU A 92 8.06 -0.21 -25.12
N LEU A 93 8.87 0.78 -24.71
CA LEU A 93 8.93 2.11 -25.32
C LEU A 93 10.06 2.04 -26.34
N GLU A 94 9.75 2.03 -27.64
CA GLU A 94 10.76 1.79 -28.69
C GLU A 94 11.96 2.73 -28.59
N LYS A 95 13.18 2.16 -28.59
CA LYS A 95 14.26 2.56 -29.50
C LYS A 95 15.05 1.32 -29.95
N ASN A 96 14.88 1.00 -31.23
CA ASN A 96 15.68 0.14 -32.12
C ASN A 96 15.40 -1.39 -32.16
N ASN A 97 14.93 -1.80 -33.34
CA ASN A 97 14.68 -3.16 -33.83
C ASN A 97 15.93 -4.08 -33.82
N PRO A 98 15.70 -5.41 -33.80
CA PRO A 98 15.98 -6.17 -35.02
C PRO A 98 14.81 -7.10 -35.42
N GLN A 99 14.63 -7.25 -36.74
CA GLN A 99 13.65 -8.14 -37.34
C GLN A 99 14.01 -9.62 -37.08
N LEU A 100 13.02 -10.43 -36.73
CA LEU A 100 13.14 -11.88 -36.61
C LEU A 100 12.55 -12.54 -37.87
N ASN A 101 13.44 -13.08 -38.70
CA ASN A 101 13.13 -13.94 -39.84
C ASN A 101 12.47 -15.23 -39.37
N HIS A 102 11.25 -15.49 -39.83
CA HIS A 102 10.60 -16.79 -39.71
C HIS A 102 10.83 -17.61 -40.98
N ASN A 103 11.92 -18.39 -41.00
CA ASN A 103 12.09 -19.47 -41.98
C ASN A 103 11.56 -20.78 -41.41
N LYS A 104 10.34 -21.16 -41.78
CA LYS A 104 9.93 -22.57 -41.89
C LYS A 104 9.16 -22.74 -43.19
N LYS A 105 9.76 -23.46 -44.15
CA LYS A 105 9.13 -23.90 -45.40
C LYS A 105 7.78 -24.57 -45.11
N ARG A 106 6.69 -24.08 -45.70
CA ARG A 106 5.39 -24.77 -45.79
C ARG A 106 4.73 -24.44 -47.12
N ALA A 107 4.09 -25.45 -47.70
CA ALA A 107 3.64 -25.51 -49.09
C ALA A 107 2.51 -24.52 -49.41
N SER A 108 2.42 -24.11 -50.67
CA SER A 108 1.48 -23.10 -51.16
C SER A 108 0.11 -23.70 -51.52
N ILE A 109 -0.91 -22.85 -51.46
CA ILE A 109 -2.34 -23.14 -51.66
C ILE A 109 -2.67 -23.68 -53.08
N GLN A 110 -1.74 -23.58 -54.03
CA GLN A 110 -1.91 -24.17 -55.36
C GLN A 110 -1.89 -25.70 -55.36
N GLU A 111 -1.42 -26.37 -54.30
CA GLU A 111 -1.42 -27.84 -54.21
C GLU A 111 -2.70 -28.42 -53.58
N LEU A 112 -3.50 -27.64 -52.84
CA LEU A 112 -4.71 -28.11 -52.16
C LEU A 112 -5.98 -28.07 -53.03
N ALA A 113 -5.96 -27.32 -54.14
CA ALA A 113 -7.07 -27.29 -55.10
C ALA A 113 -7.26 -28.63 -55.86
N ASN A 114 -6.31 -29.57 -55.75
CA ASN A 114 -6.30 -30.81 -56.54
C ASN A 114 -6.58 -32.10 -55.75
N LEU A 115 -6.93 -32.05 -54.46
CA LEU A 115 -7.17 -33.26 -53.67
C LEU A 115 -8.65 -33.45 -53.29
N GLN A 116 -9.30 -34.23 -54.15
CA GLN A 116 -10.26 -35.31 -53.88
C GLN A 116 -11.48 -35.02 -52.98
N THR A 117 -12.65 -35.15 -53.62
CA THR A 117 -13.94 -35.55 -53.05
C THR A 117 -13.81 -36.61 -51.96
N ILE A 118 -14.01 -36.24 -50.69
CA ILE A 118 -14.06 -37.20 -49.59
C ILE A 118 -15.48 -37.76 -49.45
N ASN A 119 -15.57 -39.08 -49.61
CA ASN A 119 -16.77 -39.89 -49.44
C ASN A 119 -17.10 -40.05 -47.95
N LEU A 120 -18.02 -39.23 -47.42
CA LEU A 120 -18.55 -39.41 -46.06
C LEU A 120 -19.42 -40.68 -46.02
N SER A 121 -18.89 -41.75 -45.44
CA SER A 121 -19.56 -43.05 -45.34
C SER A 121 -20.92 -42.97 -44.63
N ASN A 122 -21.95 -43.50 -45.31
CA ASN A 122 -23.34 -43.55 -44.87
C ASN A 122 -23.53 -44.26 -43.52
N LYS A 123 -24.02 -43.54 -42.49
CA LYS A 123 -24.87 -44.13 -41.44
C LYS A 123 -25.77 -43.08 -40.76
N ARG A 124 -27.08 -43.40 -40.72
CA ARG A 124 -28.19 -42.79 -39.96
C ARG A 124 -28.86 -41.51 -40.49
N LYS A 125 -29.52 -41.62 -41.65
CA LYS A 125 -30.57 -40.70 -42.11
C LYS A 125 -31.94 -41.14 -41.56
N ARG A 126 -32.47 -40.49 -40.53
CA ARG A 126 -33.94 -40.29 -40.32
C ARG A 126 -34.32 -39.58 -39.00
N SER A 127 -33.44 -39.47 -38.01
CA SER A 127 -33.74 -38.74 -36.75
C SER A 127 -33.11 -37.34 -36.65
N GLN A 128 -32.16 -36.98 -37.52
CA GLN A 128 -31.46 -35.68 -37.47
C GLN A 128 -32.25 -34.49 -38.05
N SER A 129 -33.18 -34.69 -38.99
CA SER A 129 -33.86 -33.56 -39.66
C SER A 129 -34.92 -32.88 -38.79
N GLN A 130 -35.65 -33.65 -37.99
CA GLN A 130 -36.72 -33.12 -37.11
C GLN A 130 -36.13 -32.30 -35.95
N ASP A 131 -35.04 -32.78 -35.35
CA ASP A 131 -34.31 -32.08 -34.29
C ASP A 131 -33.78 -30.74 -34.78
N VAL A 132 -33.17 -30.68 -35.97
CA VAL A 132 -32.64 -29.41 -36.53
C VAL A 132 -33.75 -28.41 -36.87
N ASN A 133 -34.88 -28.86 -37.38
CA ASN A 133 -36.01 -27.95 -37.61
C ASN A 133 -36.53 -27.32 -36.30
N ASN A 134 -36.54 -28.08 -35.20
CA ASN A 134 -36.84 -27.55 -33.88
C ASN A 134 -35.74 -26.59 -33.38
N MET A 135 -34.47 -26.84 -33.72
CA MET A 135 -33.34 -25.92 -33.44
C MET A 135 -33.50 -24.57 -34.15
N ILE A 136 -33.87 -24.59 -35.43
CA ILE A 136 -34.16 -23.40 -36.25
C ILE A 136 -35.36 -22.62 -35.68
N GLN A 137 -36.42 -23.30 -35.24
CA GLN A 137 -37.56 -22.64 -34.60
C GLN A 137 -37.18 -21.96 -33.27
N CYS A 138 -36.31 -22.56 -32.46
CA CYS A 138 -35.79 -21.92 -31.25
C CYS A 138 -34.98 -20.65 -31.55
N LEU A 139 -34.14 -20.68 -32.58
CA LEU A 139 -33.39 -19.51 -33.06
C LEU A 139 -34.31 -18.39 -33.55
N GLN A 140 -35.35 -18.74 -34.31
CA GLN A 140 -36.38 -17.79 -34.76
C GLN A 140 -37.13 -17.14 -33.58
N LYS A 141 -37.43 -17.91 -32.51
CA LYS A 141 -38.04 -17.39 -31.27
C LYS A 141 -37.14 -16.42 -30.50
N ILE A 142 -35.82 -16.64 -30.52
CA ILE A 142 -34.84 -15.71 -29.93
C ILE A 142 -34.80 -14.41 -30.74
N SER A 143 -34.84 -14.51 -32.08
CA SER A 143 -34.88 -13.36 -32.99
C SER A 143 -36.17 -12.54 -32.89
N SER A 144 -37.32 -13.17 -32.58
CA SER A 144 -38.63 -12.50 -32.55
C SER A 144 -38.99 -11.82 -31.22
N LYS A 145 -38.27 -12.08 -30.13
CA LYS A 145 -38.56 -11.53 -28.78
C LYS A 145 -38.16 -10.05 -28.57
N LYS A 146 -37.76 -9.30 -29.62
CA LYS A 146 -37.34 -7.89 -29.51
C LYS A 146 -38.10 -6.96 -30.47
N LYS A 147 -39.26 -6.49 -30.00
CA LYS A 147 -39.82 -5.16 -30.30
C LYS A 147 -40.41 -4.61 -29.00
N LEU A 148 -39.57 -3.97 -28.18
CA LEU A 148 -40.04 -3.04 -27.15
C LEU A 148 -39.29 -1.72 -27.33
N SER A 149 -40.06 -0.64 -27.21
CA SER A 149 -39.72 0.75 -27.46
C SER A 149 -38.60 1.29 -26.57
N PRO A 150 -37.87 2.32 -27.02
CA PRO A 150 -36.85 2.98 -26.21
C PRO A 150 -37.53 3.91 -25.21
N ASN A 151 -37.46 3.61 -23.92
CA ASN A 151 -37.65 4.62 -22.88
C ASN A 151 -36.88 4.27 -21.61
N ASN A 152 -36.16 5.28 -21.13
CA ASN A 152 -35.69 5.50 -19.76
C ASN A 152 -34.57 4.61 -19.22
N VAL A 153 -33.32 5.04 -19.42
CA VAL A 153 -32.29 5.00 -18.35
C VAL A 153 -31.41 6.26 -18.44
N GLU A 154 -31.98 7.41 -18.08
CA GLU A 154 -31.19 8.45 -17.41
C GLU A 154 -31.18 8.10 -15.91
N ALA A 155 -30.08 7.55 -15.40
CA ALA A 155 -29.65 7.72 -14.01
C ALA A 155 -28.33 7.00 -13.74
N LYS A 156 -27.43 7.72 -13.05
CA LYS A 156 -26.16 7.28 -12.43
C LYS A 156 -24.90 7.27 -13.30
N ASN A 157 -24.65 8.40 -13.97
CA ASN A 157 -23.28 8.91 -14.11
C ASN A 157 -22.97 9.86 -12.94
N LYS A 158 -22.42 9.32 -11.86
CA LYS A 158 -21.64 10.08 -10.87
C LYS A 158 -20.60 9.16 -10.23
N LEU A 159 -19.45 9.03 -10.88
CA LEU A 159 -18.20 8.75 -10.19
C LEU A 159 -17.08 9.55 -10.85
N ASN A 160 -16.33 10.23 -9.99
CA ASN A 160 -15.38 11.29 -10.30
C ASN A 160 -14.34 10.88 -11.35
N SER A 161 -14.32 11.62 -12.46
CA SER A 161 -13.24 11.62 -13.43
C SER A 161 -12.06 12.46 -12.92
N ASN A 162 -11.14 11.85 -12.17
CA ASN A 162 -9.75 12.31 -12.19
C ASN A 162 -9.08 11.64 -13.40
N LYS A 163 -9.30 12.23 -14.58
CA LYS A 163 -8.58 11.86 -15.82
C LYS A 163 -7.14 12.33 -15.67
N ILE A 164 -6.24 11.42 -15.31
CA ILE A 164 -4.83 11.56 -15.66
C ILE A 164 -4.75 11.24 -17.15
N SER A 165 -4.47 12.26 -17.97
CA SER A 165 -4.32 12.08 -19.40
C SER A 165 -2.95 11.50 -19.72
N TYR A 166 -2.87 10.17 -19.85
CA TYR A 166 -1.74 9.53 -20.51
C TYR A 166 -2.02 9.49 -22.02
N LYS A 167 -1.14 10.08 -22.83
CA LYS A 167 -1.11 9.82 -24.28
C LYS A 167 -0.73 8.35 -24.49
N MET A 168 -1.65 7.57 -25.05
CA MET A 168 -1.47 6.13 -25.26
C MET A 168 -0.59 5.84 -26.48
N HIS A 169 0.44 5.02 -26.30
CA HIS A 169 1.21 4.41 -27.38
C HIS A 169 0.76 2.95 -27.53
N ASN A 170 0.12 2.62 -28.66
CA ASN A 170 -0.35 1.28 -28.98
C ASN A 170 0.65 0.61 -29.94
N ASP A 171 1.43 -0.36 -29.46
CA ASP A 171 2.18 -1.23 -30.37
C ASP A 171 1.26 -2.35 -30.89
N THR A 172 0.82 -2.20 -32.14
CA THR A 172 -0.14 -3.12 -32.77
C THR A 172 0.36 -4.55 -32.98
N LYS A 173 1.66 -4.82 -32.75
CA LYS A 173 2.30 -6.12 -33.01
C LYS A 173 2.17 -7.15 -31.89
N LEU A 174 1.83 -6.73 -30.67
CA LEU A 174 1.76 -7.60 -29.48
C LEU A 174 0.36 -8.12 -29.16
N ILE A 175 -0.61 -7.67 -29.96
CA ILE A 175 -2.02 -7.98 -29.79
C ILE A 175 -2.32 -9.26 -30.58
N PRO A 176 -3.01 -10.25 -29.98
CA PRO A 176 -3.40 -11.46 -30.68
C PRO A 176 -4.22 -11.15 -31.93
N LEU A 177 -4.00 -11.92 -32.99
CA LEU A 177 -4.69 -11.73 -34.27
C LEU A 177 -6.21 -11.91 -34.14
N PHE A 178 -6.63 -12.87 -33.31
CA PHE A 178 -8.03 -13.21 -33.09
C PHE A 178 -8.33 -13.36 -31.61
N TRP A 179 -9.41 -12.76 -31.13
CA TRP A 179 -9.98 -13.04 -29.81
C TRP A 179 -11.50 -12.95 -29.87
N ILE A 180 -12.19 -13.65 -28.96
CA ILE A 180 -13.65 -13.73 -28.97
C ILE A 180 -14.22 -12.43 -28.39
N THR A 181 -15.05 -11.72 -29.15
CA THR A 181 -15.69 -10.47 -28.74
C THR A 181 -17.12 -10.66 -28.26
N GLN A 182 -17.84 -11.65 -28.80
CA GLN A 182 -19.21 -11.99 -28.42
C GLN A 182 -19.44 -13.50 -28.52
N TRP A 183 -20.43 -14.01 -27.80
CA TRP A 183 -20.84 -15.40 -27.88
C TRP A 183 -22.33 -15.57 -27.59
N ILE A 184 -22.86 -16.72 -28.00
CA ILE A 184 -24.22 -17.17 -27.73
C ILE A 184 -24.20 -18.65 -27.37
N GLU A 185 -24.75 -18.98 -26.21
CA GLU A 185 -25.00 -20.37 -25.85
C GLU A 185 -26.45 -20.71 -26.16
N ILE A 186 -26.65 -21.77 -26.93
CA ILE A 186 -27.97 -22.24 -27.30
C ILE A 186 -28.16 -23.61 -26.67
N ASN A 187 -29.03 -23.66 -25.67
CA ASN A 187 -29.29 -24.86 -24.87
C ASN A 187 -29.53 -26.09 -25.77
N LEU A 188 -28.83 -27.19 -25.45
CA LEU A 188 -28.87 -28.48 -26.16
C LEU A 188 -28.31 -28.49 -27.59
N ILE A 189 -28.04 -27.32 -28.18
CA ILE A 189 -27.61 -27.18 -29.57
C ILE A 189 -26.09 -27.02 -29.64
N GLY A 190 -25.57 -25.98 -29.00
CA GLY A 190 -24.15 -25.66 -29.09
C GLY A 190 -23.81 -24.24 -28.66
N PHE A 191 -22.59 -23.85 -29.01
CA PHE A 191 -21.99 -22.60 -28.59
C PHE A 191 -21.43 -21.85 -29.78
N GLY A 192 -21.99 -20.67 -30.05
CA GLY A 192 -21.52 -19.76 -31.09
C GLY A 192 -20.61 -18.68 -30.52
N TYR A 193 -19.54 -18.35 -31.23
CA TYR A 193 -18.53 -17.38 -30.80
C TYR A 193 -18.06 -16.54 -31.98
N LEU A 194 -17.94 -15.25 -31.74
CA LEU A 194 -17.63 -14.23 -32.73
C LEU A 194 -16.29 -13.60 -32.39
N PHE A 195 -15.38 -13.53 -33.36
CA PHE A 195 -14.12 -12.81 -33.20
C PHE A 195 -14.33 -11.35 -33.62
N ASP A 196 -14.76 -11.16 -34.85
CA ASP A 196 -15.11 -9.88 -35.45
C ASP A 196 -16.26 -10.07 -36.45
N LYS A 197 -16.52 -9.08 -37.31
CA LYS A 197 -17.58 -9.19 -38.31
C LYS A 197 -17.24 -10.14 -39.47
N SER A 198 -16.00 -10.60 -39.60
CA SER A 198 -15.60 -11.50 -40.70
C SER A 198 -15.45 -12.95 -40.25
N LEU A 199 -15.26 -13.23 -38.96
CA LEU A 199 -15.01 -14.57 -38.47
C LEU A 199 -15.96 -15.01 -37.34
N TYR A 200 -16.74 -16.06 -37.61
CA TYR A 200 -17.72 -16.60 -36.67
C TYR A 200 -17.65 -18.13 -36.58
N GLY A 201 -17.46 -18.67 -35.37
CA GLY A 201 -17.43 -20.10 -35.09
C GLY A 201 -18.68 -20.61 -34.38
N PHE A 202 -19.00 -21.89 -34.58
CA PHE A 202 -20.03 -22.62 -33.84
C PHE A 202 -19.58 -24.03 -33.50
N GLN A 203 -19.61 -24.37 -32.22
CA GLN A 203 -19.31 -25.68 -31.67
C GLN A 203 -20.62 -26.42 -31.34
N PHE A 204 -20.87 -27.55 -31.98
CA PHE A 204 -22.07 -28.35 -31.78
C PHE A 204 -21.90 -29.34 -30.62
N LYS A 205 -22.86 -29.35 -29.69
CA LYS A 205 -22.75 -30.10 -28.43
C LYS A 205 -22.81 -31.64 -28.61
N ARG A 206 -23.53 -32.11 -29.63
CA ARG A 206 -23.90 -33.54 -29.77
C ARG A 206 -22.84 -34.39 -30.47
N ASN A 207 -22.05 -33.78 -31.37
CA ASN A 207 -21.17 -34.52 -32.29
C ASN A 207 -19.72 -33.99 -32.30
N SER A 208 -19.34 -33.12 -31.36
CA SER A 208 -18.01 -32.47 -31.34
C SER A 208 -17.61 -31.82 -32.68
N THR A 209 -18.62 -31.43 -33.46
CA THR A 209 -18.45 -30.78 -34.75
C THR A 209 -18.21 -29.29 -34.54
N HIS A 210 -17.27 -28.73 -35.29
CA HIS A 210 -17.02 -27.30 -35.34
C HIS A 210 -17.23 -26.80 -36.76
N MET A 211 -17.86 -25.62 -36.88
CA MET A 211 -17.91 -24.90 -38.15
C MET A 211 -17.53 -23.45 -37.95
N MET A 212 -16.78 -22.90 -38.89
CA MET A 212 -16.40 -21.51 -38.90
C MET A 212 -16.81 -20.87 -40.23
N LEU A 213 -17.56 -19.78 -40.14
CA LEU A 213 -17.90 -18.90 -41.24
C LEU A 213 -16.78 -17.86 -41.38
N ILE A 214 -16.17 -17.82 -42.57
CA ILE A 214 -15.11 -16.89 -42.93
C ILE A 214 -15.66 -15.98 -44.03
N GLN A 215 -15.77 -14.68 -43.75
CA GLN A 215 -16.18 -13.67 -44.73
C GLN A 215 -14.96 -12.99 -45.34
N HIS A 216 -14.86 -13.02 -46.66
CA HIS A 216 -13.86 -12.27 -47.42
C HIS A 216 -14.47 -11.01 -48.03
N GLN A 217 -13.66 -9.97 -48.16
CA GLN A 217 -14.08 -8.78 -48.91
C GLN A 217 -14.17 -9.16 -50.40
N ASN A 218 -15.37 -9.06 -50.98
CA ASN A 218 -15.66 -9.32 -52.40
C ASN A 218 -15.56 -10.78 -52.90
N LYS A 219 -15.55 -11.80 -52.02
CA LYS A 219 -15.69 -13.22 -52.40
C LYS A 219 -16.86 -13.87 -51.64
N ASP A 220 -17.37 -15.00 -52.15
CA ASP A 220 -18.37 -15.80 -51.44
C ASP A 220 -17.80 -16.30 -50.09
N PRO A 221 -18.62 -16.36 -49.02
CA PRO A 221 -18.13 -16.83 -47.73
C PRO A 221 -17.74 -18.30 -47.76
N ILE A 222 -16.61 -18.61 -47.12
CA ILE A 222 -16.08 -19.96 -46.98
C ILE A 222 -16.51 -20.52 -45.63
N ILE A 223 -16.83 -21.82 -45.61
CA ILE A 223 -17.09 -22.58 -44.40
C ILE A 223 -15.93 -23.55 -44.17
N ALA A 224 -15.27 -23.42 -43.03
CA ALA A 224 -14.38 -24.44 -42.50
C ALA A 224 -15.17 -25.38 -41.58
N TYR A 225 -14.98 -26.68 -41.73
CA TYR A 225 -15.68 -27.73 -40.99
C TYR A 225 -14.68 -28.74 -40.42
N GLU A 226 -14.86 -29.08 -39.15
CA GLU A 226 -14.05 -30.08 -38.45
C GLU A 226 -14.94 -31.04 -37.63
N GLU A 227 -14.62 -32.33 -37.68
CA GLU A 227 -15.30 -33.37 -36.90
C GLU A 227 -14.29 -34.34 -36.28
N HIS A 228 -14.22 -34.39 -34.94
CA HIS A 228 -13.43 -35.37 -34.17
C HIS A 228 -11.92 -35.40 -34.49
N ASP A 229 -11.22 -34.26 -34.42
CA ASP A 229 -9.76 -34.15 -34.67
C ASP A 229 -9.33 -34.67 -36.06
N LYS A 230 -10.23 -34.63 -37.05
CA LYS A 230 -9.94 -34.94 -38.46
C LYS A 230 -9.51 -33.68 -39.21
N GLU A 231 -8.92 -33.87 -40.39
CA GLU A 231 -8.55 -32.76 -41.28
C GLU A 231 -9.72 -31.80 -41.52
N VAL A 232 -9.42 -30.50 -41.49
CA VAL A 232 -10.39 -29.43 -41.74
C VAL A 232 -10.81 -29.45 -43.20
N ILE A 233 -12.12 -29.47 -43.43
CA ILE A 233 -12.72 -29.44 -44.76
C ILE A 233 -13.24 -28.03 -45.04
N TYR A 234 -12.87 -27.48 -46.19
CA TYR A 234 -13.32 -26.17 -46.64
C TYR A 234 -14.33 -26.32 -47.78
N PHE A 235 -15.42 -25.55 -47.73
CA PHE A 235 -16.37 -25.47 -48.83
C PHE A 235 -17.03 -24.10 -48.91
N MET A 236 -17.39 -23.68 -50.11
CA MET A 236 -18.18 -22.45 -50.31
C MET A 236 -19.57 -22.63 -49.72
N MET A 237 -20.16 -21.55 -49.20
CA MET A 237 -21.49 -21.58 -48.59
C MET A 237 -22.59 -22.14 -49.51
N ASN A 238 -22.48 -21.92 -50.83
CA ASN A 238 -23.39 -22.45 -51.86
C ASN A 238 -23.10 -23.92 -52.25
N GLN A 239 -21.93 -24.44 -51.88
CA GLN A 239 -21.46 -25.81 -52.15
C GLN A 239 -21.49 -26.70 -50.89
N CYS A 240 -22.29 -26.31 -49.88
CA CYS A 240 -22.41 -27.05 -48.63
C CYS A 240 -22.94 -28.48 -48.86
N PRO A 241 -22.25 -29.53 -48.34
CA PRO A 241 -22.73 -30.91 -48.42
C PRO A 241 -24.14 -31.07 -47.82
N GLU A 242 -24.97 -31.92 -48.44
CA GLU A 242 -26.37 -32.14 -48.01
C GLU A 242 -26.50 -32.51 -46.53
N GLN A 243 -25.55 -33.28 -45.99
CA GLN A 243 -25.53 -33.69 -44.59
C GLN A 243 -25.32 -32.51 -43.63
N LEU A 244 -24.69 -31.42 -44.08
CA LEU A 244 -24.29 -30.28 -43.26
C LEU A 244 -25.22 -29.06 -43.40
N LYS A 245 -26.17 -29.07 -44.34
CA LYS A 245 -27.11 -27.94 -44.57
C LYS A 245 -27.84 -27.49 -43.31
N ASN A 246 -28.21 -28.46 -42.49
CA ASN A 246 -28.86 -28.24 -41.21
C ASN A 246 -27.97 -27.48 -40.22
N ASN A 247 -26.72 -27.91 -40.09
CA ASN A 247 -25.74 -27.23 -39.27
C ASN A 247 -25.44 -25.83 -39.83
N LEU A 248 -25.37 -25.68 -41.16
CA LEU A 248 -25.13 -24.40 -41.82
C LEU A 248 -26.27 -23.41 -41.53
N SER A 249 -27.52 -23.87 -41.48
CA SER A 249 -28.66 -23.04 -41.11
C SER A 249 -28.55 -22.53 -39.67
N VAL A 250 -28.14 -23.40 -38.73
CA VAL A 250 -27.88 -23.02 -37.34
C VAL A 250 -26.78 -21.96 -37.26
N LEU A 251 -25.64 -22.20 -37.93
CA LEU A 251 -24.50 -21.28 -38.01
C LEU A 251 -24.94 -19.88 -38.51
N LYS A 252 -25.71 -19.83 -39.61
CA LYS A 252 -26.19 -18.56 -40.19
C LYS A 252 -27.12 -17.80 -39.23
N GLN A 253 -28.07 -18.49 -38.63
CA GLN A 253 -29.06 -17.87 -37.76
C GLN A 253 -28.44 -17.38 -36.44
N SER A 254 -27.57 -18.19 -35.83
CA SER A 254 -26.87 -17.81 -34.61
C SER A 254 -25.90 -16.64 -34.84
N TYR A 255 -25.26 -16.59 -36.00
CA TYR A 255 -24.46 -15.44 -36.41
C TYR A 255 -25.29 -14.16 -36.52
N GLN A 256 -26.44 -14.24 -37.21
CA GLN A 256 -27.34 -13.11 -37.40
C GLN A 256 -27.84 -12.53 -36.07
N ILE A 257 -28.17 -13.40 -35.10
CA ILE A 257 -28.59 -12.97 -33.75
C ILE A 257 -27.49 -12.12 -33.07
N LEU A 258 -26.22 -12.54 -33.17
CA LEU A 258 -25.11 -11.78 -32.60
C LEU A 258 -24.91 -10.44 -33.32
N LEU A 259 -25.00 -10.41 -34.65
CA LEU A 259 -24.91 -9.16 -35.41
C LEU A 259 -26.02 -8.17 -35.05
N ASP A 260 -27.25 -8.64 -34.88
CA ASP A 260 -28.37 -7.76 -34.53
C ASP A 260 -28.26 -7.26 -33.08
N LYS A 261 -27.70 -8.06 -32.17
CA LYS A 261 -27.34 -7.61 -30.82
C LYS A 261 -26.31 -6.48 -30.87
N LEU A 262 -25.29 -6.59 -31.71
CA LEU A 262 -24.26 -5.56 -31.89
C LEU A 262 -24.80 -4.24 -32.46
N LYS A 263 -25.74 -4.31 -33.43
CA LYS A 263 -26.39 -3.12 -33.99
C LYS A 263 -27.18 -2.32 -32.96
N GLN A 264 -27.81 -2.99 -31.99
CA GLN A 264 -28.65 -2.35 -30.97
C GLN A 264 -27.85 -1.63 -29.89
N THR A 265 -26.60 -2.02 -29.64
CA THR A 265 -25.80 -1.51 -28.53
C THR A 265 -25.19 -0.11 -28.74
N GLN A 266 -25.39 0.55 -29.90
CA GLN A 266 -24.79 1.87 -30.25
C GLN A 266 -23.29 2.00 -29.95
N VAL A 267 -22.56 0.88 -29.88
CA VAL A 267 -21.12 0.90 -29.74
C VAL A 267 -20.57 1.22 -31.13
N GLU A 268 -20.11 2.45 -31.31
CA GLU A 268 -19.10 2.76 -32.32
C GLU A 268 -17.93 1.82 -32.04
N PHE A 269 -17.88 0.69 -32.74
CA PHE A 269 -16.69 -0.13 -32.75
C PHE A 269 -15.60 0.78 -33.28
N LEU A 270 -14.69 1.18 -32.39
CA LEU A 270 -13.43 1.80 -32.73
C LEU A 270 -12.91 1.09 -33.98
N LYS A 271 -12.37 1.87 -34.93
CA LYS A 271 -11.66 1.45 -36.14
C LYS A 271 -10.58 0.41 -35.82
N MET A 272 -10.96 -0.79 -35.41
CA MET A 272 -10.09 -1.93 -35.27
C MET A 272 -9.78 -2.33 -36.71
N ARG A 273 -8.49 -2.56 -36.98
CA ARG A 273 -8.02 -3.15 -38.23
C ARG A 273 -9.01 -4.25 -38.64
N LEU A 274 -9.73 -4.03 -39.74
CA LEU A 274 -10.34 -5.11 -40.48
C LEU A 274 -9.15 -5.95 -40.96
N HIS A 275 -8.80 -6.98 -40.22
CA HIS A 275 -7.91 -7.99 -40.75
C HIS A 275 -8.73 -8.78 -41.76
N THR A 276 -8.48 -8.51 -43.03
CA THR A 276 -8.86 -9.43 -44.09
C THR A 276 -8.02 -10.67 -43.92
N MET A 277 -8.66 -11.85 -43.86
CA MET A 277 -7.94 -13.09 -44.07
C MET A 277 -7.43 -13.04 -45.51
N ASP A 278 -6.15 -12.76 -45.67
CA ASP A 278 -5.43 -13.01 -46.92
C ASP A 278 -5.19 -14.52 -47.02
N ASP A 279 -5.23 -15.06 -48.25
CA ASP A 279 -5.30 -16.50 -48.52
C ASP A 279 -4.22 -17.32 -47.73
N GLU A 280 -3.04 -16.75 -47.42
CA GLU A 280 -1.94 -17.39 -46.67
C GLU A 280 -2.25 -17.74 -45.19
N ASN A 281 -3.24 -17.10 -44.55
CA ASN A 281 -3.52 -17.26 -43.11
C ASN A 281 -4.70 -18.21 -42.79
N GLU A 282 -5.32 -18.84 -43.79
CA GLU A 282 -6.52 -19.67 -43.64
C GLU A 282 -6.29 -21.00 -42.90
N ASN A 283 -5.03 -21.41 -42.72
CA ASN A 283 -4.65 -22.67 -42.07
C ASN A 283 -4.53 -22.58 -40.53
N ASP A 284 -4.48 -21.38 -39.96
CA ASP A 284 -4.32 -21.15 -38.51
C ASP A 284 -5.65 -20.63 -37.89
N LEU A 285 -6.72 -21.41 -38.04
CA LEU A 285 -8.04 -21.04 -37.54
C LEU A 285 -8.09 -21.07 -35.99
N PRO A 286 -8.70 -20.06 -35.34
CA PRO A 286 -8.73 -19.95 -33.89
C PRO A 286 -9.83 -20.82 -33.24
N TRP A 287 -9.79 -22.14 -33.45
CA TRP A 287 -10.78 -23.06 -32.87
C TRP A 287 -10.76 -23.02 -31.34
N ILE A 288 -11.94 -23.12 -30.71
CA ILE A 288 -12.03 -23.27 -29.25
C ILE A 288 -11.67 -24.71 -28.87
N ILE A 289 -10.55 -24.87 -28.17
CA ILE A 289 -10.16 -26.14 -27.56
C ILE A 289 -10.95 -26.37 -26.27
N LYS A 290 -11.03 -25.35 -25.40
CA LYS A 290 -11.77 -25.42 -24.12
C LYS A 290 -12.49 -24.12 -23.83
N LYS A 291 -13.71 -24.26 -23.29
CA LYS A 291 -14.48 -23.16 -22.70
C LYS A 291 -14.86 -23.50 -21.26
N TRP A 292 -14.83 -22.51 -20.38
CA TRP A 292 -15.25 -22.70 -18.99
C TRP A 292 -15.89 -21.44 -18.42
N PHE A 293 -17.10 -21.59 -17.88
CA PHE A 293 -17.85 -20.49 -17.26
C PHE A 293 -17.86 -20.65 -15.74
N HIS A 294 -17.53 -19.58 -15.03
CA HIS A 294 -17.53 -19.57 -13.56
C HIS A 294 -18.59 -18.62 -13.01
N HIS A 295 -19.73 -19.19 -12.60
CA HIS A 295 -20.93 -18.47 -12.16
C HIS A 295 -20.71 -17.46 -11.02
N LYS A 296 -19.79 -17.72 -10.08
CA LYS A 296 -19.57 -16.84 -8.92
C LYS A 296 -18.89 -15.51 -9.28
N TYR A 297 -18.11 -15.51 -10.36
CA TYR A 297 -17.29 -14.36 -10.77
C TYR A 297 -17.71 -13.80 -12.12
N ASP A 298 -18.82 -14.29 -12.70
CA ASP A 298 -19.26 -13.98 -14.06
C ASP A 298 -18.10 -13.93 -15.06
N LEU A 299 -17.26 -14.97 -14.98
CA LEU A 299 -16.02 -15.10 -15.73
C LEU A 299 -16.17 -16.15 -16.81
N MET A 300 -15.90 -15.75 -18.06
CA MET A 300 -15.84 -16.64 -19.22
C MET A 300 -14.39 -16.86 -19.62
N MET A 301 -13.95 -18.12 -19.69
CA MET A 301 -12.61 -18.50 -20.12
C MET A 301 -12.64 -19.26 -21.44
N PHE A 302 -11.74 -18.90 -22.35
CA PHE A 302 -11.50 -19.59 -23.60
C PHE A 302 -10.03 -19.96 -23.76
N HIS A 303 -9.78 -21.16 -24.28
CA HIS A 303 -8.48 -21.60 -24.76
C HIS A 303 -8.62 -21.92 -26.25
N LEU A 304 -7.87 -21.20 -27.08
CA LEU A 304 -7.92 -21.33 -28.54
C LEU A 304 -6.71 -22.10 -29.06
N GLU A 305 -6.85 -22.68 -30.25
CA GLU A 305 -5.78 -23.43 -30.94
C GLU A 305 -4.59 -22.57 -31.41
N THR A 306 -4.79 -21.25 -31.46
CA THR A 306 -3.72 -20.27 -31.61
C THR A 306 -2.83 -20.13 -30.35
N ASP A 307 -2.99 -21.03 -29.36
CA ASP A 307 -2.44 -20.95 -28.01
C ASP A 307 -2.79 -19.65 -27.28
N LEU A 308 -3.98 -19.09 -27.58
CA LEU A 308 -4.51 -17.93 -26.89
C LEU A 308 -5.39 -18.35 -25.71
N PHE A 309 -5.06 -17.86 -24.52
CA PHE A 309 -5.94 -17.92 -23.36
C PHE A 309 -6.65 -16.58 -23.16
N GLN A 310 -7.97 -16.60 -23.18
CA GLN A 310 -8.81 -15.43 -22.95
C GLN A 310 -9.61 -15.57 -21.66
N LEU A 311 -9.61 -14.53 -20.83
CA LEU A 311 -10.42 -14.39 -19.63
C LEU A 311 -11.27 -13.14 -19.74
N THR A 312 -12.59 -13.28 -19.79
CA THR A 312 -13.53 -12.15 -19.89
C THR A 312 -14.41 -12.06 -18.66
N PHE A 313 -14.26 -10.97 -17.90
CA PHE A 313 -15.09 -10.60 -16.76
C PHE A 313 -16.30 -9.81 -17.26
N ILE A 314 -17.48 -10.44 -17.26
CA ILE A 314 -18.68 -9.93 -17.92
C ILE A 314 -19.21 -8.68 -17.22
N GLN A 315 -19.19 -8.64 -15.88
CA GLN A 315 -19.68 -7.48 -15.12
C GLN A 315 -18.76 -6.26 -15.23
N ASP A 316 -17.45 -6.48 -15.28
CA ASP A 316 -16.44 -5.42 -15.25
C ASP A 316 -16.07 -4.90 -16.65
N ASN A 317 -16.60 -5.52 -17.71
CA ASN A 317 -16.22 -5.30 -19.11
C ASN A 317 -14.69 -5.34 -19.33
N ARG A 318 -14.02 -6.26 -18.64
CA ARG A 318 -12.56 -6.46 -18.74
C ARG A 318 -12.24 -7.79 -19.38
N THR A 319 -11.35 -7.78 -20.36
CA THR A 319 -10.83 -8.98 -20.98
C THR A 319 -9.32 -9.01 -20.89
N PHE A 320 -8.76 -10.15 -20.46
CA PHE A 320 -7.34 -10.44 -20.48
C PHE A 320 -7.07 -11.48 -21.55
N LEU A 321 -6.10 -11.20 -22.41
CA LEU A 321 -5.63 -12.08 -23.47
C LEU A 321 -4.19 -12.48 -23.15
N PHE A 322 -3.87 -13.77 -23.20
CA PHE A 322 -2.53 -14.31 -23.00
C PHE A 322 -2.14 -15.15 -24.21
N ASP A 323 -1.30 -14.58 -25.08
CA ASP A 323 -0.84 -15.24 -26.30
C ASP A 323 0.45 -16.00 -25.99
N CYS A 324 0.38 -17.33 -26.01
CA CYS A 324 1.56 -18.14 -25.71
C CYS A 324 2.57 -18.17 -26.86
N ARG A 325 2.14 -17.97 -28.11
CA ARG A 325 3.03 -17.97 -29.28
C ARG A 325 3.83 -16.67 -29.35
N GLN A 326 3.17 -15.55 -29.10
CA GLN A 326 3.81 -14.25 -28.99
C GLN A 326 4.46 -14.03 -27.63
N ILE A 327 4.14 -14.87 -26.63
CA ILE A 327 4.51 -14.71 -25.23
C ILE A 327 4.16 -13.27 -24.84
N SER A 328 2.88 -12.92 -24.86
CA SER A 328 2.38 -11.57 -24.56
C SER A 328 1.07 -11.62 -23.77
N MET A 329 0.72 -10.50 -23.13
CA MET A 329 -0.55 -10.32 -22.43
C MET A 329 -1.19 -8.99 -22.82
N SER A 330 -2.45 -9.00 -23.23
CA SER A 330 -3.21 -7.77 -23.51
C SER A 330 -4.39 -7.61 -22.54
N VAL A 331 -4.63 -6.38 -22.11
CA VAL A 331 -5.79 -5.99 -21.31
C VAL A 331 -6.72 -5.16 -22.18
N LEU A 332 -7.99 -5.54 -22.23
CA LEU A 332 -9.05 -4.82 -22.91
C LEU A 332 -10.07 -4.32 -21.88
N ILE A 333 -10.52 -3.09 -22.05
CA ILE A 333 -11.61 -2.48 -21.28
C ILE A 333 -12.67 -2.05 -22.29
N ASN A 334 -13.91 -2.49 -22.09
CA ASN A 334 -15.01 -2.27 -23.03
C ASN A 334 -14.65 -2.72 -24.46
N ASN A 335 -14.02 -3.90 -24.60
CA ASN A 335 -13.49 -4.44 -25.85
C ASN A 335 -12.48 -3.54 -26.60
N SER A 336 -12.00 -2.48 -25.93
CA SER A 336 -10.96 -1.60 -26.45
C SER A 336 -9.64 -1.96 -25.78
N ILE A 337 -8.57 -2.04 -26.57
CA ILE A 337 -7.25 -2.39 -26.04
C ILE A 337 -6.77 -1.27 -25.14
N TYR A 338 -6.56 -1.60 -23.87
CA TYR A 338 -6.08 -0.67 -22.86
C TYR A 338 -4.56 -0.70 -22.77
N THR A 339 -3.95 -1.90 -22.73
CA THR A 339 -2.50 -2.06 -22.75
C THR A 339 -2.10 -3.46 -23.23
N SER A 340 -0.89 -3.61 -23.75
CA SER A 340 -0.29 -4.91 -24.08
C SER A 340 1.12 -5.01 -23.53
N LEU A 341 1.39 -6.09 -22.82
CA LEU A 341 2.69 -6.50 -22.31
C LEU A 341 3.27 -7.52 -23.29
N ASN A 342 4.43 -7.22 -23.87
CA ASN A 342 5.29 -8.29 -24.37
C ASN A 342 5.72 -9.10 -23.14
N LEU A 343 5.81 -10.43 -23.16
CA LEU A 343 6.39 -11.24 -22.07
C LEU A 343 7.71 -11.91 -22.54
N LYS A 344 8.11 -11.77 -23.82
CA LYS A 344 9.40 -12.26 -24.37
C LYS A 344 10.63 -11.57 -23.78
N TRP A 345 10.48 -10.37 -23.21
CA TRP A 345 11.61 -9.65 -22.60
C TRP A 345 12.15 -10.38 -21.37
N LEU A 346 11.34 -11.25 -20.75
CA LEU A 346 11.75 -12.19 -19.70
C LEU A 346 12.51 -13.39 -20.31
N GLY A 347 13.15 -13.26 -21.48
CA GLY A 347 14.04 -14.29 -22.01
C GLY A 347 15.21 -13.86 -22.91
N ARG A 348 15.48 -12.57 -23.19
CA ARG A 348 16.68 -12.17 -23.98
C ARG A 348 17.26 -10.78 -23.67
N ASN A 349 18.51 -10.83 -23.18
CA ASN A 349 19.64 -9.90 -23.16
C ASN A 349 19.58 -8.65 -22.27
N LEU A 350 20.46 -8.62 -21.26
CA LEU A 350 21.66 -7.77 -21.29
C LEU A 350 22.79 -8.37 -20.43
N LYS A 351 23.97 -8.46 -21.03
CA LYS A 351 25.23 -8.87 -20.42
C LYS A 351 25.52 -8.05 -19.15
N THR A 352 26.04 -8.72 -18.12
CA THR A 352 26.64 -8.10 -16.95
C THR A 352 27.88 -7.29 -17.35
N GLY A 353 27.86 -5.99 -17.10
CA GLY A 353 29.07 -5.21 -16.86
C GLY A 353 29.57 -5.42 -15.42
N LEU A 354 30.88 -5.27 -15.22
CA LEU A 354 31.68 -5.65 -14.06
C LEU A 354 31.38 -4.95 -12.69
N LEU A 355 30.25 -4.26 -12.47
CA LEU A 355 30.21 -3.18 -11.46
C LEU A 355 29.03 -3.07 -10.44
N LYS A 356 28.15 -4.07 -10.22
CA LYS A 356 27.13 -3.92 -9.14
C LYS A 356 26.80 -5.20 -8.35
N TRP A 357 27.29 -5.28 -7.11
CA TRP A 357 27.22 -6.47 -6.23
C TRP A 357 26.35 -6.31 -4.97
N ASN A 358 25.60 -5.21 -4.78
CA ASN A 358 24.78 -5.01 -3.57
C ASN A 358 23.25 -4.92 -3.87
N PRO A 359 22.40 -5.46 -2.98
CA PRO A 359 20.96 -5.22 -3.01
C PRO A 359 20.64 -3.72 -2.94
N ASP A 360 19.73 -3.22 -3.78
CA ASP A 360 19.30 -1.81 -3.78
C ASP A 360 18.32 -1.53 -2.62
N TYR A 361 18.85 -1.52 -1.40
CA TYR A 361 18.09 -1.22 -0.16
C TYR A 361 17.39 0.13 -0.20
N GLU A 362 17.98 1.11 -0.89
CA GLU A 362 17.45 2.47 -1.05
C GLU A 362 16.12 2.49 -1.82
N ILE A 363 16.01 1.69 -2.89
CA ILE A 363 14.78 1.59 -3.68
C ILE A 363 13.68 0.93 -2.84
N ALA A 364 14.01 -0.15 -2.13
CA ALA A 364 13.07 -0.84 -1.24
C ALA A 364 12.56 0.10 -0.13
N ALA A 365 13.45 0.88 0.49
CA ALA A 365 13.10 1.82 1.54
C ALA A 365 12.13 2.90 1.04
N ASN A 366 12.38 3.47 -0.14
CA ASN A 366 11.50 4.46 -0.77
C ASN A 366 10.11 3.89 -1.07
N GLU A 367 10.02 2.64 -1.52
CA GLU A 367 8.73 1.98 -1.78
C GLU A 367 7.95 1.66 -0.50
N TYR A 368 8.63 1.24 0.58
CA TYR A 368 7.98 1.08 1.88
C TYR A 368 7.50 2.41 2.46
N SER A 369 8.27 3.49 2.29
CA SER A 369 7.86 4.85 2.71
C SER A 369 6.62 5.32 1.94
N LYS A 370 6.55 5.10 0.62
CA LYS A 370 5.32 5.34 -0.17
C LYS A 370 4.14 4.50 0.31
N ALA A 371 4.38 3.21 0.60
CA ALA A 371 3.35 2.33 1.14
C ALA A 371 2.82 2.81 2.50
N ALA A 372 3.71 3.27 3.38
CA ALA A 372 3.33 3.89 4.65
C ALA A 372 2.42 5.10 4.40
N ASN A 373 2.78 6.03 3.52
CA ASN A 373 1.93 7.18 3.22
C ASN A 373 0.54 6.76 2.70
N ALA A 374 0.46 5.73 1.86
CA ALA A 374 -0.82 5.17 1.42
C ALA A 374 -1.65 4.59 2.59
N PHE A 375 -1.02 3.86 3.52
CA PHE A 375 -1.70 3.34 4.72
C PHE A 375 -2.15 4.45 5.67
N ARG A 376 -1.39 5.55 5.77
CA ARG A 376 -1.80 6.74 6.50
C ARG A 376 -3.08 7.33 5.93
N SER A 377 -3.12 7.56 4.61
CA SER A 377 -4.31 8.06 3.91
C SER A 377 -5.50 7.11 4.03
N ALA A 378 -5.25 5.80 4.05
CA ALA A 378 -6.27 4.76 4.23
C ALA A 378 -6.68 4.53 5.69
N LYS A 379 -6.13 5.29 6.66
CA LYS A 379 -6.39 5.16 8.10
C LYS A 379 -6.16 3.74 8.66
N MET A 380 -5.10 3.08 8.20
CA MET A 380 -4.70 1.74 8.66
C MET A 380 -3.41 1.81 9.53
N PRO A 381 -3.52 2.08 10.85
CA PRO A 381 -2.35 2.41 11.67
C PRO A 381 -1.40 1.22 11.90
N ASP A 382 -1.89 -0.01 11.97
CA ASP A 382 -1.02 -1.20 12.13
C ASP A 382 -0.12 -1.42 10.92
N LYS A 383 -0.70 -1.33 9.72
CA LYS A 383 0.05 -1.45 8.46
C LYS A 383 0.97 -0.25 8.23
N PHE A 384 0.57 0.94 8.68
CA PHE A 384 1.42 2.13 8.66
C PHE A 384 2.69 1.93 9.48
N ILE A 385 2.55 1.38 10.70
CA ILE A 385 3.68 1.06 11.57
C ILE A 385 4.57 0.00 10.91
N GLU A 386 3.99 -1.11 10.44
CA GLU A 386 4.75 -2.19 9.80
C GLU A 386 5.54 -1.70 8.57
N ALA A 387 4.91 -0.88 7.72
CA ALA A 387 5.55 -0.33 6.53
C ALA A 387 6.70 0.64 6.89
N ASN A 388 6.52 1.51 7.89
CA ASN A 388 7.60 2.41 8.33
C ASN A 388 8.77 1.64 8.97
N LEU A 389 8.51 0.58 9.74
CA LEU A 389 9.59 -0.24 10.31
C LEU A 389 10.39 -0.97 9.22
N LYS A 390 9.73 -1.47 8.17
CA LYS A 390 10.41 -2.03 6.99
C LYS A 390 11.18 -0.97 6.21
N ALA A 391 10.63 0.24 6.08
CA ALA A 391 11.34 1.36 5.46
C ALA A 391 12.59 1.73 6.28
N ALA A 392 12.46 1.85 7.60
CA ALA A 392 13.56 2.21 8.49
C ALA A 392 14.70 1.20 8.44
N THR A 393 14.41 -0.10 8.54
CA THR A 393 15.43 -1.16 8.45
C THR A 393 16.12 -1.22 7.08
N ALA A 394 15.39 -0.92 6.00
CA ALA A 394 15.99 -0.79 4.67
C ALA A 394 16.88 0.45 4.55
N TYR A 395 16.45 1.61 5.08
CA TYR A 395 17.28 2.82 5.14
C TYR A 395 18.53 2.65 6.04
N GLU A 396 18.43 1.92 7.14
CA GLU A 396 19.58 1.53 7.97
C GLU A 396 20.59 0.71 7.17
N SER A 397 20.10 -0.29 6.44
CA SER A 397 20.92 -1.17 5.60
C SER A 397 21.61 -0.41 4.46
N SER A 398 20.98 0.67 3.97
CA SER A 398 21.56 1.57 2.98
C SER A 398 22.38 2.73 3.58
N ARG A 399 22.58 2.77 4.91
CA ARG A 399 23.23 3.87 5.66
C ARG A 399 22.56 5.25 5.48
N SER A 400 21.28 5.29 5.14
CA SER A 400 20.48 6.52 5.08
C SER A 400 19.84 6.81 6.45
N PHE A 401 20.67 7.17 7.44
CA PHE A 401 20.23 7.28 8.84
C PHE A 401 19.16 8.36 9.09
N PHE A 402 19.21 9.49 8.38
CA PHE A 402 18.18 10.52 8.50
C PHE A 402 16.78 10.01 8.13
N SER A 403 16.68 9.31 6.99
CA SER A 403 15.43 8.74 6.50
C SER A 403 14.93 7.64 7.44
N ALA A 404 15.83 6.81 7.97
CA ALA A 404 15.50 5.82 8.98
C ALA A 404 14.93 6.47 10.26
N ALA A 405 15.59 7.52 10.77
CA ALA A 405 15.14 8.27 11.93
C ALA A 405 13.73 8.85 11.73
N LYS A 406 13.46 9.42 10.55
CA LYS A 406 12.13 9.94 10.21
C LYS A 406 11.07 8.85 10.19
N CYS A 407 11.38 7.66 9.68
CA CYS A 407 10.45 6.52 9.75
C CYS A 407 10.16 6.11 11.20
N TYR A 408 11.16 6.02 12.07
CA TYR A 408 10.94 5.73 13.50
C TYR A 408 10.12 6.81 14.21
N GLU A 409 10.35 8.07 13.88
CA GLU A 409 9.56 9.19 14.38
C GLU A 409 8.07 9.04 14.02
N GLN A 410 7.76 8.65 12.78
CA GLN A 410 6.38 8.38 12.36
C GLN A 410 5.75 7.20 13.11
N VAL A 411 6.51 6.13 13.35
CA VAL A 411 6.05 4.99 14.16
C VAL A 411 5.73 5.43 15.58
N ALA A 412 6.64 6.19 16.20
CA ALA A 412 6.48 6.66 17.57
C ALA A 412 5.26 7.59 17.74
N MET A 413 5.02 8.47 16.76
CA MET A 413 3.83 9.32 16.74
C MET A 413 2.54 8.50 16.62
N THR A 414 2.54 7.43 15.82
CA THR A 414 1.37 6.54 15.71
C THR A 414 1.17 5.71 16.98
N ALA A 415 2.25 5.31 17.66
CA ALA A 415 2.17 4.65 18.96
C ALA A 415 1.59 5.60 20.02
N LYS A 416 1.96 6.89 19.98
CA LYS A 416 1.35 7.93 20.83
C LYS A 416 -0.16 8.03 20.61
N ASP A 417 -0.61 8.05 19.36
CA ASP A 417 -2.04 8.13 19.02
C ASP A 417 -2.83 6.89 19.49
N LYS A 418 -2.14 5.77 19.73
CA LYS A 418 -2.67 4.54 20.33
C LYS A 418 -2.50 4.47 21.85
N GLU A 419 -1.95 5.50 22.47
CA GLU A 419 -1.60 5.54 23.90
C GLU A 419 -0.61 4.44 24.31
N ASP A 420 0.17 3.90 23.37
CA ASP A 420 1.28 2.98 23.64
C ASP A 420 2.56 3.78 23.91
N TRP A 421 2.66 4.27 25.15
CA TRP A 421 3.76 5.12 25.59
C TRP A 421 5.12 4.42 25.60
N ASN A 422 5.15 3.10 25.84
CA ASN A 422 6.41 2.34 25.86
C ASN A 422 7.02 2.27 24.46
N THR A 423 6.20 1.87 23.48
CA THR A 423 6.64 1.79 22.08
C THR A 423 6.99 3.17 21.51
N MET A 424 6.24 4.21 21.90
CA MET A 424 6.58 5.60 21.56
C MET A 424 7.98 5.98 22.06
N ILE A 425 8.30 5.71 23.33
CA ILE A 425 9.61 5.99 23.93
C ILE A 425 10.73 5.30 23.18
N THR A 426 10.61 3.98 22.97
CA THR A 426 11.65 3.19 22.31
C THR A 426 11.98 3.70 20.90
N TYR A 427 10.97 4.03 20.10
CA TYR A 427 11.21 4.48 18.73
C TYR A 427 11.61 5.96 18.64
N PHE A 428 11.21 6.81 19.59
CA PHE A 428 11.76 8.16 19.71
C PHE A 428 13.25 8.15 20.03
N GLU A 429 13.69 7.35 21.00
CA GLU A 429 15.10 7.21 21.35
C GLU A 429 15.92 6.67 20.16
N LYS A 430 15.38 5.67 19.46
CA LYS A 430 16.00 5.14 18.25
C LYS A 430 16.10 6.20 17.14
N ALA A 431 15.08 7.06 16.97
CA ALA A 431 15.14 8.17 16.02
C ALA A 431 16.23 9.19 16.39
N CYS A 432 16.29 9.61 17.67
CA CYS A 432 17.31 10.53 18.17
C CYS A 432 18.73 9.98 17.99
N LEU A 433 18.94 8.69 18.25
CA LEU A 433 20.22 8.02 17.99
C LEU A 433 20.64 8.18 16.52
N TYR A 434 19.76 7.87 15.57
CA TYR A 434 20.09 7.99 14.14
C TYR A 434 20.24 9.43 13.66
N PHE A 435 19.53 10.40 14.24
CA PHE A 435 19.79 11.81 13.95
C PHE A 435 21.20 12.22 14.36
N ARG A 436 21.69 11.73 15.50
CA ARG A 436 23.08 11.98 15.94
C ARG A 436 24.10 11.27 15.03
N GLU A 437 23.88 9.99 14.71
CA GLU A 437 24.74 9.22 13.80
C GLU A 437 24.79 9.82 12.38
N HIS A 438 23.72 10.49 11.95
CA HIS A 438 23.70 11.21 10.67
C HIS A 438 24.46 12.54 10.70
N GLY A 439 24.79 13.07 11.89
CA GLY A 439 25.43 14.38 12.05
C GLY A 439 24.45 15.55 12.13
N VAL A 440 23.21 15.32 12.57
CA VAL A 440 22.22 16.38 12.83
C VAL A 440 21.72 16.37 14.29
N PRO A 441 22.63 16.55 15.28
CA PRO A 441 22.29 16.50 16.71
C PRO A 441 21.22 17.51 17.13
N ASP A 442 21.17 18.69 16.51
CA ASP A 442 20.07 19.66 16.69
C ASP A 442 18.68 19.05 16.48
N THR A 443 18.54 18.22 15.44
CA THR A 443 17.27 17.55 15.15
C THR A 443 16.95 16.54 16.24
N ALA A 444 17.96 15.89 16.82
CA ALA A 444 17.78 14.99 17.97
C ALA A 444 17.32 15.76 19.22
N ALA A 445 17.95 16.90 19.55
CA ALA A 445 17.55 17.74 20.69
C ALA A 445 16.10 18.23 20.57
N LEU A 446 15.72 18.75 19.39
CA LEU A 446 14.34 19.14 19.10
C LEU A 446 13.35 17.98 19.23
N THR A 447 13.77 16.79 18.79
CA THR A 447 12.96 15.57 18.84
C THR A 447 12.75 15.10 20.28
N TYR A 448 13.80 15.13 21.12
CA TYR A 448 13.69 14.87 22.56
C TYR A 448 12.78 15.87 23.26
N ASN A 449 12.97 17.17 23.04
CA ASN A 449 12.13 18.22 23.63
C ASN A 449 10.65 18.05 23.25
N ARG A 450 10.37 17.73 21.97
CA ARG A 450 8.99 17.47 21.52
C ARG A 450 8.41 16.20 22.14
N GLY A 451 9.20 15.13 22.22
CA GLY A 451 8.80 13.88 22.86
C GLY A 451 8.52 14.05 24.36
N ALA A 452 9.37 14.80 25.07
CA ALA A 452 9.24 15.06 26.50
C ALA A 452 7.95 15.83 26.80
N GLY A 453 7.62 16.83 25.97
CA GLY A 453 6.34 17.55 26.04
C GLY A 453 5.11 16.65 25.97
N MET A 454 5.20 15.50 25.28
CA MET A 454 4.11 14.52 25.21
C MET A 454 4.01 13.63 26.45
N LEU A 455 5.06 13.57 27.28
CA LEU A 455 5.17 12.71 28.44
C LEU A 455 5.00 13.45 29.78
N GLU A 456 4.97 14.79 29.82
CA GLU A 456 4.92 15.58 31.07
C GLU A 456 3.79 15.20 32.03
N SER A 457 2.63 14.77 31.51
CA SER A 457 1.47 14.35 32.30
C SER A 457 1.41 12.85 32.56
N VAL A 458 2.01 12.03 31.68
CA VAL A 458 1.86 10.57 31.69
C VAL A 458 3.07 9.89 32.35
N LYS A 459 4.28 10.33 32.02
CA LYS A 459 5.55 9.80 32.51
C LYS A 459 6.53 10.96 32.79
N PRO A 460 6.29 11.75 33.86
CA PRO A 460 7.08 12.95 34.15
C PRO A 460 8.57 12.68 34.37
N GLU A 461 8.94 11.52 34.92
CA GLU A 461 10.33 11.11 35.09
C GLU A 461 11.06 10.97 33.75
N LYS A 462 10.43 10.28 32.78
CA LYS A 462 11.00 10.13 31.43
C LYS A 462 11.02 11.46 30.67
N ALA A 463 10.05 12.35 30.91
CA ALA A 463 10.06 13.70 30.35
C ALA A 463 11.26 14.52 30.88
N ALA A 464 11.54 14.44 32.19
CA ALA A 464 12.71 15.08 32.80
C ALA A 464 14.01 14.57 32.17
N GLU A 465 14.17 13.25 32.07
CA GLU A 465 15.32 12.61 31.43
C GLU A 465 15.54 13.09 30.00
N TRP A 466 14.49 13.13 29.18
CA TRP A 466 14.59 13.58 27.79
C TRP A 466 14.85 15.08 27.64
N TYR A 467 14.32 15.93 28.54
CA TYR A 467 14.73 17.34 28.59
C TYR A 467 16.22 17.45 28.95
N GLY A 468 16.71 16.61 29.86
CA GLY A 468 18.13 16.49 30.16
C GLY A 468 18.97 16.10 28.95
N TYR A 469 18.58 15.07 28.20
CA TYR A 469 19.28 14.70 26.96
C TYR A 469 19.24 15.80 25.90
N ALA A 470 18.14 16.54 25.77
CA ALA A 470 18.10 17.70 24.87
C ALA A 470 19.09 18.79 25.31
N SER A 471 19.21 19.03 26.63
CA SER A 471 20.17 19.98 27.22
C SER A 471 21.61 19.56 26.93
N GLU A 472 21.97 18.30 27.15
CA GLU A 472 23.31 17.76 26.89
C GLU A 472 23.68 17.84 25.41
N VAL A 473 22.75 17.48 24.52
CA VAL A 473 22.98 17.57 23.07
C VAL A 473 23.18 19.03 22.64
N ALA A 474 22.42 19.98 23.18
CA ALA A 474 22.62 21.40 22.90
C ALA A 474 23.96 21.93 23.44
N LEU A 475 24.40 21.44 24.61
CA LEU A 475 25.69 21.81 25.20
C LEU A 475 26.87 21.33 24.35
N LEU A 476 26.82 20.10 23.84
CA LEU A 476 27.86 19.55 22.96
C LEU A 476 28.03 20.36 21.66
N GLU A 477 27.00 21.10 21.25
CA GLU A 477 27.00 22.01 20.09
C GLU A 477 27.27 23.48 20.50
N ASP A 478 27.77 23.73 21.72
CA ASP A 478 28.05 25.05 22.32
C ASP A 478 26.84 26.01 22.36
N ARG A 479 25.62 25.47 22.36
CA ARG A 479 24.38 26.25 22.46
C ARG A 479 23.96 26.41 23.92
N TYR A 480 24.76 27.15 24.68
CA TYR A 480 24.61 27.31 26.13
C TYR A 480 23.20 27.79 26.55
N LEU A 481 22.65 28.81 25.90
CA LEU A 481 21.30 29.32 26.23
C LEU A 481 20.21 28.27 26.02
N THR A 482 20.22 27.59 24.87
CA THR A 482 19.26 26.52 24.58
C THR A 482 19.44 25.33 25.53
N SER A 483 20.67 25.02 25.90
CA SER A 483 20.98 23.98 26.88
C SER A 483 20.39 24.31 28.26
N ALA A 484 20.55 25.56 28.73
CA ALA A 484 19.96 26.04 29.99
C ALA A 484 18.42 26.00 29.95
N GLU A 485 17.80 26.41 28.85
CA GLU A 485 16.34 26.32 28.69
C GLU A 485 15.80 24.88 28.81
N TYR A 486 16.51 23.90 28.23
CA TYR A 486 16.15 22.49 28.36
C TYR A 486 16.42 21.95 29.77
N ALA A 487 17.51 22.35 30.41
CA ALA A 487 17.79 22.01 31.80
C ALA A 487 16.66 22.50 32.72
N ASN A 488 16.18 23.74 32.54
CA ASN A 488 15.07 24.28 33.32
C ASN A 488 13.75 23.53 33.12
N LYS A 489 13.48 23.01 31.92
CA LYS A 489 12.34 22.09 31.72
C LYS A 489 12.50 20.79 32.51
N SER A 490 13.72 20.27 32.64
CA SER A 490 14.03 19.12 33.51
C SER A 490 13.80 19.46 34.99
N VAL A 491 14.31 20.61 35.47
CA VAL A 491 14.08 21.13 36.83
C VAL A 491 12.58 21.17 37.13
N ARG A 492 11.78 21.78 36.25
CA ARG A 492 10.32 21.86 36.38
C ARG A 492 9.66 20.48 36.56
N MET A 493 10.11 19.47 35.82
CA MET A 493 9.56 18.11 35.94
C MET A 493 9.94 17.46 37.27
N TYR A 494 11.19 17.60 37.72
CA TYR A 494 11.63 17.06 39.00
C TYR A 494 10.94 17.74 40.20
N LEU A 495 10.72 19.06 40.13
CA LEU A 495 9.95 19.79 41.15
C LEU A 495 8.50 19.31 41.22
N LYS A 496 7.86 19.06 40.08
CA LYS A 496 6.50 18.50 40.02
C LYS A 496 6.41 17.12 40.72
N MET A 497 7.49 16.34 40.67
CA MET A 497 7.61 15.04 41.35
C MET A 497 8.17 15.16 42.78
N LYS A 498 8.41 16.37 43.29
CA LYS A 498 9.06 16.66 44.59
C LYS A 498 10.44 16.00 44.76
N GLN A 499 11.14 15.73 43.67
CA GLN A 499 12.51 15.21 43.67
C GLN A 499 13.49 16.39 43.69
N TYR A 500 13.66 17.00 44.87
CA TYR A 500 14.43 18.24 45.01
C TYR A 500 15.92 18.07 44.66
N ASP A 501 16.53 16.94 44.99
CA ASP A 501 17.96 16.71 44.72
C ASP A 501 18.26 16.67 43.23
N ASN A 502 17.45 15.93 42.46
CA ASN A 502 17.56 15.91 40.99
C ASN A 502 17.26 17.29 40.39
N ALA A 503 16.30 18.03 40.94
CA ALA A 503 15.99 19.39 40.49
C ALA A 503 17.17 20.33 40.69
N ILE A 504 17.88 20.23 41.82
CA ILE A 504 19.08 21.04 42.11
C ILE A 504 20.20 20.71 41.13
N GLU A 505 20.48 19.42 40.88
CA GLU A 505 21.54 19.02 39.92
C GLU A 505 21.32 19.65 38.53
N TRP A 506 20.07 19.66 38.04
CA TRP A 506 19.76 20.28 36.76
C TRP A 506 19.74 21.82 36.81
N ALA A 507 19.36 22.42 37.94
CA ALA A 507 19.43 23.87 38.12
C ALA A 507 20.88 24.37 38.16
N GLU A 508 21.80 23.61 38.77
CA GLU A 508 23.25 23.88 38.72
C GLU A 508 23.76 23.88 37.29
N LYS A 509 23.41 22.85 36.50
CA LYS A 509 23.75 22.80 35.06
C LYS A 509 23.17 23.98 34.28
N ALA A 510 21.94 24.40 34.58
CA ALA A 510 21.33 25.58 33.95
C ALA A 510 22.09 26.87 34.29
N LEU A 511 22.47 27.04 35.56
CA LEU A 511 23.24 28.19 36.04
C LEU A 511 24.63 28.27 35.39
N GLU A 512 25.34 27.13 35.31
CA GLU A 512 26.63 27.03 34.63
C GLU A 512 26.50 27.47 33.17
N ASN A 513 25.49 26.97 32.47
CA ASN A 513 25.24 27.31 31.07
C ASN A 513 24.86 28.79 30.86
N TYR A 514 24.04 29.39 31.73
CA TYR A 514 23.77 30.83 31.65
C TYR A 514 25.02 31.66 31.89
N THR A 515 25.90 31.22 32.80
CA THR A 515 27.16 31.88 33.09
C THR A 515 28.11 31.81 31.90
N MET A 516 28.23 30.64 31.26
CA MET A 516 29.01 30.47 30.01
C MET A 516 28.47 31.34 28.87
N ALA A 517 27.13 31.50 28.79
CA ALA A 517 26.49 32.40 27.83
C ALA A 517 26.59 33.89 28.19
N SER A 518 27.21 34.25 29.33
CA SER A 518 27.26 35.62 29.86
C SER A 518 25.87 36.25 30.11
N GLU A 519 24.84 35.44 30.34
CA GLU A 519 23.46 35.87 30.56
C GLU A 519 23.18 36.00 32.07
N ASN A 520 23.69 37.08 32.67
CA ASN A 520 23.68 37.28 34.12
C ASN A 520 22.27 37.35 34.72
N ARG A 521 21.30 37.93 34.01
CA ARG A 521 19.93 38.08 34.51
C ARG A 521 19.24 36.74 34.71
N SER A 522 19.39 35.83 33.75
CA SER A 522 18.87 34.47 33.84
C SER A 522 19.61 33.65 34.90
N ALA A 523 20.94 33.80 34.98
CA ALA A 523 21.75 33.20 36.03
C ALA A 523 21.30 33.64 37.45
N GLY A 524 21.07 34.93 37.67
CA GLY A 524 20.57 35.46 38.95
C GLY A 524 19.21 34.89 39.32
N ARG A 525 18.28 34.79 38.36
CA ARG A 525 16.98 34.15 38.57
C ARG A 525 17.12 32.67 38.92
N GLU A 526 18.06 31.96 38.31
CA GLU A 526 18.32 30.55 38.60
C GLU A 526 18.85 30.34 40.02
N VAL A 527 19.71 31.23 40.51
CA VAL A 527 20.16 31.24 41.92
C VAL A 527 18.97 31.40 42.87
N CYS A 528 18.05 32.31 42.57
CA CYS A 528 16.81 32.47 43.34
C CYS A 528 15.97 31.19 43.34
N THR A 529 15.83 30.51 42.18
CA THR A 529 15.17 29.20 42.09
C THR A 529 15.82 28.17 43.00
N MET A 530 17.15 28.02 42.94
CA MET A 530 17.89 27.07 43.78
C MET A 530 17.73 27.34 45.28
N VAL A 531 17.77 28.61 45.70
CA VAL A 531 17.53 29.01 47.11
C VAL A 531 16.17 28.50 47.57
N ILE A 532 15.11 28.73 46.79
CA ILE A 532 13.76 28.26 47.13
C ILE A 532 13.68 26.73 47.19
N ILE A 533 14.35 26.02 46.27
CA ILE A 533 14.37 24.55 46.27
C ILE A 533 15.06 24.00 47.53
N HIS A 534 16.21 24.55 47.94
CA HIS A 534 16.89 24.15 49.16
C HIS A 534 16.07 24.43 50.43
N LEU A 535 15.39 25.57 50.49
CA LEU A 535 14.48 25.88 51.60
C LEU A 535 13.30 24.89 51.67
N ALA A 536 12.79 24.46 50.52
CA ALA A 536 11.74 23.43 50.44
C ALA A 536 12.23 22.05 50.88
N ARG A 537 13.49 21.70 50.57
CA ARG A 537 14.17 20.51 51.09
C ARG A 537 14.42 20.56 52.61
N GLY A 538 14.25 21.73 53.23
CA GLY A 538 14.48 21.95 54.66
C GLY A 538 15.94 22.21 55.01
N ASP A 539 16.74 22.66 54.05
CA ASP A 539 18.18 22.86 54.18
C ASP A 539 18.55 24.34 53.92
N PRO A 540 18.33 25.23 54.91
CA PRO A 540 18.61 26.66 54.76
C PRO A 540 20.10 26.95 54.64
N ILE A 541 20.97 26.10 55.20
CA ILE A 541 22.42 26.25 55.12
C ILE A 541 22.90 26.03 53.68
N ALA A 542 22.38 25.01 52.98
CA ALA A 542 22.68 24.83 51.57
C ALA A 542 22.11 25.97 50.71
N ALA A 543 20.91 26.48 51.05
CA ALA A 543 20.32 27.62 50.37
C ALA A 543 21.22 28.86 50.46
N GLU A 544 21.70 29.19 51.67
CA GLU A 544 22.60 30.32 51.89
C GLU A 544 23.94 30.12 51.17
N LYS A 545 24.50 28.91 51.23
CA LYS A 545 25.76 28.59 50.54
C LYS A 545 25.67 28.83 49.03
N VAL A 546 24.59 28.38 48.38
CA VAL A 546 24.37 28.61 46.94
C VAL A 546 24.27 30.10 46.63
N PHE A 547 23.50 30.84 47.43
CA PHE A 547 23.37 32.29 47.29
C PHE A 547 24.73 32.99 47.43
N MET A 548 25.49 32.70 48.48
CA MET A 548 26.79 33.33 48.73
C MET A 548 27.80 33.09 47.62
N ASN A 549 27.83 31.87 47.07
CA ASN A 549 28.73 31.50 45.97
C ASN A 549 28.42 32.26 44.67
N HIS A 550 27.14 32.55 44.41
CA HIS A 550 26.69 33.11 43.14
C HIS A 550 26.02 34.48 43.27
N LYS A 551 26.12 35.15 44.42
CA LYS A 551 25.49 36.45 44.69
C LYS A 551 25.87 37.52 43.66
N GLY A 552 27.04 37.40 43.04
CA GLY A 552 27.51 38.30 41.99
C GLY A 552 26.59 38.36 40.75
N SER A 553 25.84 37.29 40.47
CA SER A 553 24.92 37.19 39.32
C SER A 553 23.51 37.69 39.61
N VAL A 554 23.13 37.82 40.89
CA VAL A 554 21.80 38.31 41.32
C VAL A 554 21.74 39.83 41.19
N GLU A 555 20.60 40.44 40.84
CA GLU A 555 20.47 41.90 40.78
C GLU A 555 20.64 42.55 42.17
N HIS A 556 21.17 43.78 42.23
CA HIS A 556 21.53 44.41 43.51
C HIS A 556 20.35 44.51 44.50
N ASP A 557 19.18 44.92 44.00
CA ASP A 557 17.98 45.09 44.83
C ASP A 557 17.40 43.73 45.31
N GLU A 558 17.59 42.68 44.51
CA GLU A 558 17.17 41.31 44.85
C GLU A 558 18.09 40.70 45.93
N ARG A 559 19.40 41.00 45.90
CA ARG A 559 20.37 40.53 46.91
C ARG A 559 19.98 40.96 48.32
N TYR A 560 19.63 42.24 48.50
CA TYR A 560 19.24 42.76 49.80
C TYR A 560 18.00 42.03 50.35
N THR A 561 17.06 41.67 49.49
CA THR A 561 15.88 40.90 49.88
C THR A 561 16.23 39.48 50.31
N LEU A 562 17.16 38.82 49.61
CA LEU A 562 17.64 37.48 49.98
C LEU A 562 18.50 37.51 51.25
N GLU A 563 19.32 38.53 51.47
CA GLU A 563 20.07 38.70 52.73
C GLU A 563 19.12 38.85 53.92
N ASN A 564 18.04 39.63 53.77
CA ASN A 564 17.00 39.73 54.80
C ASN A 564 16.23 38.42 55.01
N LEU A 565 16.04 37.62 53.95
CA LEU A 565 15.45 36.28 54.06
C LEU A 565 16.31 35.39 54.97
N PHE A 566 17.63 35.36 54.75
CA PHE A 566 18.56 34.56 55.57
C PHE A 566 18.68 35.10 57.00
N ALA A 567 18.77 36.41 57.20
CA ALA A 567 18.74 37.01 58.54
C ALA A 567 17.45 36.65 59.31
N GLY A 568 16.31 36.62 58.61
CA GLY A 568 15.04 36.15 59.17
C GLY A 568 15.05 34.67 59.53
N LEU A 569 15.67 33.82 58.70
CA LEU A 569 15.82 32.38 58.98
C LEU A 569 16.70 32.13 60.22
N ASP A 570 17.82 32.84 60.36
CA ASP A 570 18.74 32.71 61.50
C ASP A 570 18.11 33.18 62.81
N SER A 571 17.31 34.25 62.75
CA SER A 571 16.62 34.83 63.90
C SER A 571 15.23 34.22 64.17
N PHE A 572 14.79 33.26 63.34
CA PHE A 572 13.45 32.68 63.37
C PHE A 572 12.31 33.73 63.28
N ASP A 573 12.55 34.82 62.56
CA ASP A 573 11.56 35.88 62.31
C ASP A 573 10.67 35.53 61.10
N ASN A 574 9.52 34.90 61.39
CA ASN A 574 8.51 34.56 60.39
C ASN A 574 7.97 35.79 59.61
N VAL A 575 7.97 36.99 60.18
CA VAL A 575 7.50 38.20 59.50
C VAL A 575 8.49 38.60 58.42
N ALA A 576 9.78 38.63 58.74
CA ALA A 576 10.85 38.90 57.79
C ALA A 576 10.87 37.85 56.65
N ILE A 577 10.81 36.57 57.01
CA ILE A 577 10.80 35.46 56.03
C ILE A 577 9.59 35.56 55.09
N SER A 578 8.38 35.72 55.63
CA SER A 578 7.17 35.87 54.82
C SER A 578 7.23 37.12 53.93
N THR A 579 7.81 38.22 54.41
CA THR A 579 7.93 39.47 53.63
C THR A 579 8.86 39.28 52.45
N ALA A 580 10.03 38.68 52.66
CA ALA A 580 10.98 38.40 51.59
C ALA A 580 10.40 37.41 50.56
N LEU A 581 9.77 36.32 51.00
CA LEU A 581 9.12 35.35 50.10
C LEU A 581 8.01 35.97 49.24
N LYS A 582 7.35 37.05 49.70
CA LYS A 582 6.32 37.78 48.95
C LYS A 582 6.89 38.80 47.96
N ALA A 583 8.21 38.97 47.89
CA ALA A 583 8.83 39.92 46.97
C ALA A 583 8.46 39.61 45.50
N PRO A 584 8.22 40.64 44.64
CA PRO A 584 7.73 40.42 43.28
C PRO A 584 8.61 39.50 42.42
N PHE A 585 9.94 39.61 42.53
CA PHE A 585 10.86 38.77 41.74
C PHE A 585 10.80 37.30 42.15
N ILE A 586 10.56 36.99 43.43
CA ILE A 586 10.37 35.63 43.94
C ILE A 586 9.00 35.08 43.50
N GLN A 587 7.94 35.89 43.62
CA GLN A 587 6.59 35.47 43.23
C GLN A 587 6.45 35.24 41.70
N ASN A 588 7.27 35.93 40.90
CA ASN A 588 7.30 35.83 39.44
C ASN A 588 8.31 34.78 38.91
N LEU A 589 8.82 33.89 39.78
CA LEU A 589 9.55 32.69 39.35
C LEU A 589 8.62 31.70 38.62
N GLU A 590 9.17 30.60 38.12
CA GLU A 590 8.39 29.61 37.39
C GLU A 590 7.25 29.03 38.21
N ASN A 591 6.14 28.68 37.55
CA ASN A 591 4.90 28.25 38.20
C ASN A 591 5.06 27.13 39.25
N GLU A 592 5.94 26.14 39.02
CA GLU A 592 6.18 25.06 39.99
C GLU A 592 6.96 25.56 41.22
N VAL A 593 7.88 26.51 41.03
CA VAL A 593 8.59 27.20 42.12
C VAL A 593 7.62 28.06 42.92
N THR A 594 6.71 28.79 42.26
CA THR A 594 5.67 29.59 42.95
C THR A 594 4.76 28.73 43.82
N LYS A 595 4.47 27.47 43.44
CA LYS A 595 3.72 26.55 44.31
C LYS A 595 4.51 26.22 45.57
N ILE A 596 5.80 25.93 45.43
CA ILE A 596 6.70 25.70 46.57
C ILE A 596 6.76 26.93 47.49
N ILE A 597 6.82 28.12 46.92
CA ILE A 597 6.81 29.37 47.69
C ILE A 597 5.52 29.50 48.51
N ARG A 598 4.35 29.10 47.98
CA ARG A 598 3.10 29.10 48.75
C ARG A 598 3.17 28.14 49.93
N ASP A 599 3.73 26.95 49.75
CA ASP A 599 3.92 25.98 50.83
C ASP A 599 4.88 26.53 51.91
N LEU A 600 5.94 27.22 51.50
CA LEU A 600 6.86 27.91 52.42
C LEU A 600 6.18 29.07 53.16
N LEU A 601 5.33 29.85 52.49
CA LEU A 601 4.56 30.94 53.13
C LEU A 601 3.61 30.42 54.20
N ILE A 602 3.00 29.25 53.99
CA ILE A 602 2.18 28.58 55.01
C ILE A 602 3.07 28.12 56.17
N LYS A 603 4.24 27.53 55.87
CA LYS A 603 5.20 27.07 56.89
C LYS A 603 5.68 28.21 57.79
N TYR A 604 5.92 29.39 57.22
CA TYR A 604 6.43 30.56 57.93
C TYR A 604 5.33 31.61 58.19
N GLU A 605 4.08 31.18 58.35
CA GLU A 605 3.00 32.10 58.68
C GLU A 605 3.30 32.78 60.05
N PRO A 606 3.25 34.12 60.14
CA PRO A 606 3.45 34.81 61.41
C PRO A 606 2.29 34.49 62.34
N LYS A 607 2.60 33.99 63.55
CA LYS A 607 1.57 33.77 64.57
C LYS A 607 0.90 35.10 64.91
N LYS A 608 -0.43 35.18 64.78
CA LYS A 608 -1.20 36.35 65.23
C LYS A 608 -0.86 36.59 66.71
N THR A 609 -0.20 37.70 67.01
CA THR A 609 -0.05 38.18 68.37
C THR A 609 -1.45 38.52 68.89
N SER A 610 -1.86 37.86 69.97
CA SER A 610 -3.08 38.16 70.72
C SER A 610 -2.97 39.54 71.34
N THR A 611 -3.27 40.57 70.57
CA THR A 611 -3.44 41.95 71.03
C THR A 611 -4.72 42.52 70.44
N ASP A 612 -5.84 41.86 70.74
CA ASP A 612 -7.19 42.45 70.70
C ASP A 612 -7.98 41.88 71.90
N ALA A 613 -7.43 42.07 73.09
CA ALA A 613 -8.14 41.89 74.35
C ALA A 613 -8.34 43.28 74.98
N LYS A 614 -9.27 44.06 74.44
CA LYS A 614 -9.94 45.13 75.18
C LYS A 614 -11.41 45.19 74.78
N GLY A 615 -12.26 44.85 75.74
CA GLY A 615 -13.64 45.32 75.82
C GLY A 615 -14.70 44.30 75.41
N ASN A 616 -15.09 43.42 76.32
CA ASN A 616 -16.39 43.60 76.97
C ASN A 616 -16.53 42.68 78.19
N MET A 617 -16.99 43.31 79.27
CA MET A 617 -17.35 42.71 80.53
C MET A 617 -18.49 41.72 80.33
N ILE A 618 -18.41 40.57 80.99
CA ILE A 618 -19.59 39.81 81.42
C ILE A 618 -19.32 39.46 82.88
N GLU A 619 -20.03 40.15 83.78
CA GLU A 619 -20.27 39.70 85.15
C GLU A 619 -21.35 38.61 85.13
N GLU A 620 -21.09 37.59 85.94
CA GLU A 620 -22.02 36.71 86.67
C GLU A 620 -22.96 35.77 85.87
N ASP A 621 -22.70 34.46 86.00
CA ASP A 621 -23.45 33.66 86.98
C ASP A 621 -22.68 32.39 87.34
N PHE A 622 -22.47 32.21 88.64
CA PHE A 622 -22.12 30.94 89.29
C PHE A 622 -23.39 30.12 89.41
N ASP A 623 -23.33 28.82 89.08
CA ASP A 623 -23.99 27.81 89.92
C ASP A 623 -23.38 26.42 89.70
N ASP A 624 -23.12 25.79 90.84
CA ASP A 624 -22.58 24.45 91.05
C ASP A 624 -23.51 23.34 90.51
N GLU A 625 -22.95 22.23 90.01
CA GLU A 625 -23.39 20.92 90.50
C GLU A 625 -22.39 19.81 90.18
N ALA A 626 -21.92 19.16 91.23
CA ALA A 626 -21.17 17.93 91.20
C ALA A 626 -22.10 16.72 91.02
N GLY A 627 -21.66 15.78 90.18
CA GLY A 627 -21.88 14.35 90.42
C GLY A 627 -23.04 13.67 89.68
N ALA A 628 -22.71 12.71 88.82
CA ALA A 628 -23.26 11.36 88.88
C ALA A 628 -22.44 10.41 87.97
N MET A 629 -21.98 9.32 88.59
CA MET A 629 -21.30 8.19 87.96
C MET A 629 -22.26 7.39 87.07
N LEU A 630 -21.74 6.86 85.96
CA LEU A 630 -21.56 5.40 85.73
C LEU A 630 -20.67 5.15 84.53
#